data_AF-A0A3N5SFB9-F1
#
_entry.id   AF-A0A3N5SFB9-F1
#
_cell.length_a   1.000
_cell.length_b   1.000
_cell.length_c   1.000
_cell.angle_alpha   90.00
_cell.angle_beta   90.00
_cell.angle_gamma   90.00
#
_symmetry.space_group_name_H-M   'P 1'
#
loop_
_entity.id
_entity.type
_entity.pdbx_description
1 polymer ?
#
loop_
_entity_poly.entity_id
_entity_poly.type
_entity_poly.pdbx_seq_one_letter_code
_entity_poly.pdbx_strand_id
1 'polypeptide(L)'
;MGDRIDMVTRTERATGITVGAANNVTSAVFIPEDGIVWISSGVEPACDGRYHGLDVRAELAGTPARRLPVLSGYVWKENSKQKGLRHFMKAYAAHEEDPFDTKKIMAHLDAAIALDPKETIYLRLRASLLLHAGAYKEAVVLLEKSLDRPQSNSERAHALLLAGQGLDLMGERDKAIARYRMAEALHAAHGPDILKGVNRMLAGFCNKYIEKPFTAKQIADIPVAFNSESGIE
;
A
#
# COMPACT_ATOMS: atom_id res chain seq x y z
N MET A 1 -20.26 -5.25 -3.69
CA MET A 1 -19.33 -5.51 -4.82
C MET A 1 -17.99 -4.89 -4.49
N GLY A 2 -16.87 -5.54 -4.83
CA GLY A 2 -15.54 -5.19 -4.35
C GLY A 2 -15.00 -6.16 -3.29
N ASP A 3 -13.67 -6.22 -3.14
CA ASP A 3 -12.98 -7.08 -2.17
C ASP A 3 -11.80 -6.32 -1.54
N ARG A 4 -11.73 -6.34 -0.19
CA ARG A 4 -10.63 -5.80 0.63
C ARG A 4 -9.84 -6.90 1.34
N ILE A 5 -10.13 -8.17 1.06
CA ILE A 5 -9.37 -9.28 1.60
C ILE A 5 -8.09 -9.41 0.78
N ASP A 6 -6.97 -9.14 1.42
CA ASP A 6 -5.66 -9.30 0.80
C ASP A 6 -5.38 -10.79 0.55
N MET A 7 -5.00 -11.13 -0.68
CA MET A 7 -4.84 -12.52 -1.10
C MET A 7 -3.72 -13.27 -0.35
N VAL A 8 -2.72 -12.54 0.14
CA VAL A 8 -1.54 -13.11 0.80
C VAL A 8 -1.81 -13.34 2.28
N THR A 9 -2.23 -12.30 2.98
CA THR A 9 -2.49 -12.33 4.43
C THR A 9 -3.84 -12.93 4.77
N ARG A 10 -4.78 -12.99 3.82
CA ARG A 10 -6.18 -13.42 4.02
C ARG A 10 -6.92 -12.56 5.05
N THR A 11 -6.50 -11.31 5.21
CA THR A 11 -7.12 -10.36 6.13
C THR A 11 -7.72 -9.17 5.38
N GLU A 12 -8.74 -8.55 5.96
CA GLU A 12 -9.24 -7.27 5.48
C GLU A 12 -8.15 -6.21 5.69
N ARG A 13 -7.66 -5.61 4.61
CA ARG A 13 -6.59 -4.61 4.63
C ARG A 13 -6.98 -3.35 3.87
N ALA A 14 -6.38 -2.23 4.27
CA ALA A 14 -6.59 -0.96 3.59
C ALA A 14 -5.83 -0.90 2.27
N THR A 15 -4.65 -1.49 2.26
CA THR A 15 -3.78 -1.64 1.09
C THR A 15 -3.26 -3.07 1.00
N GLY A 16 -2.91 -3.52 -0.20
CA GLY A 16 -2.47 -4.89 -0.42
C GLY A 16 -2.91 -5.38 -1.79
N ILE A 17 -2.82 -6.69 -2.00
CA ILE A 17 -3.32 -7.35 -3.21
C ILE A 17 -4.83 -7.54 -3.05
N THR A 18 -5.57 -6.44 -3.22
CA THR A 18 -7.03 -6.35 -3.11
C THR A 18 -7.64 -5.78 -4.38
N VAL A 19 -8.89 -6.12 -4.68
CA VAL A 19 -9.63 -5.55 -5.82
C VAL A 19 -9.96 -4.07 -5.55
N GLY A 20 -10.24 -3.74 -4.29
CA GLY A 20 -10.48 -2.37 -3.86
C GLY A 20 -9.18 -1.58 -3.66
N ALA A 21 -8.43 -1.33 -4.74
CA ALA A 21 -7.25 -0.47 -4.65
C ALA A 21 -7.64 0.95 -4.18
N ALA A 22 -6.74 1.58 -3.43
CA ALA A 22 -6.91 2.91 -2.84
C ALA A 22 -7.19 4.00 -3.90
N ASN A 23 -6.47 3.95 -5.02
CA ASN A 23 -6.58 4.86 -6.16
C ASN A 23 -7.69 4.47 -7.16
N ASN A 24 -8.61 3.58 -6.79
CA ASN A 24 -9.68 3.18 -7.69
C ASN A 24 -10.72 4.31 -7.85
N VAL A 25 -10.64 5.03 -8.96
CA VAL A 25 -11.53 6.15 -9.31
C VAL A 25 -12.85 5.70 -9.95
N THR A 26 -12.91 4.48 -10.50
CA THR A 26 -14.11 3.93 -11.18
C THR A 26 -14.19 2.42 -11.00
N SER A 27 -15.31 1.90 -10.48
CA SER A 27 -15.56 0.47 -10.42
C SER A 27 -16.80 0.08 -11.22
N ALA A 28 -16.67 -0.94 -12.05
CA ALA A 28 -17.78 -1.51 -12.79
C ALA A 28 -17.76 -3.05 -12.76
N VAL A 29 -18.94 -3.66 -12.80
CA VAL A 29 -19.14 -5.11 -12.95
C VAL A 29 -20.03 -5.33 -14.16
N PHE A 30 -19.61 -6.20 -15.07
CA PHE A 30 -20.30 -6.47 -16.31
C PHE A 30 -20.74 -7.92 -16.39
N ILE A 31 -21.97 -8.15 -16.84
CA ILE A 31 -22.51 -9.46 -17.25
C ILE A 31 -22.77 -9.38 -18.76
N PRO A 32 -21.77 -9.69 -19.60
CA PRO A 32 -21.84 -9.53 -21.05
C PRO A 32 -23.02 -10.24 -21.70
N GLU A 33 -23.32 -11.44 -21.23
CA GLU A 33 -24.34 -12.34 -21.77
C GLU A 33 -25.73 -11.71 -21.67
N ASP A 34 -25.96 -10.94 -20.61
CA ASP A 34 -27.21 -10.24 -20.33
C ASP A 34 -27.19 -8.78 -20.80
N GLY A 35 -26.01 -8.25 -21.15
CA GLY A 35 -25.85 -6.83 -21.51
C GLY A 35 -25.97 -5.88 -20.32
N ILE A 36 -25.72 -6.39 -19.11
CA ILE A 36 -25.91 -5.64 -17.87
C ILE A 36 -24.58 -5.10 -17.37
N VAL A 37 -24.53 -3.80 -17.04
CA VAL A 37 -23.41 -3.18 -16.34
C VAL A 37 -23.88 -2.57 -15.02
N TRP A 38 -23.11 -2.79 -13.96
CA TRP A 38 -23.21 -2.02 -12.72
C TRP A 38 -22.03 -1.09 -12.59
N ILE A 39 -22.29 0.19 -12.35
CA ILE A 39 -21.25 1.22 -12.19
C ILE A 39 -21.36 1.81 -10.78
N SER A 40 -20.24 1.88 -10.07
CA SER A 40 -20.18 2.46 -8.74
C SER A 40 -20.31 3.99 -8.78
N SER A 41 -21.09 4.54 -7.86
CA SER A 41 -21.14 5.97 -7.54
C SER A 41 -20.43 6.24 -6.21
N GLY A 42 -19.68 7.33 -6.12
CA GLY A 42 -19.00 7.74 -4.89
C GLY A 42 -17.69 8.47 -5.19
N VAL A 43 -16.99 8.83 -4.12
CA VAL A 43 -15.59 9.25 -4.18
C VAL A 43 -14.68 8.03 -4.02
N GLU A 44 -13.40 8.19 -4.32
CA GLU A 44 -12.44 7.09 -4.16
C GLU A 44 -12.39 6.57 -2.70
N PRO A 45 -12.19 5.26 -2.51
CA PRO A 45 -12.14 4.22 -3.54
C PRO A 45 -13.56 3.88 -4.01
N ALA A 46 -13.81 4.01 -5.31
CA ALA A 46 -15.16 3.97 -5.88
C ALA A 46 -15.87 2.62 -5.63
N CYS A 47 -15.11 1.55 -5.48
CA CYS A 47 -15.60 0.20 -5.15
C CYS A 47 -16.32 0.08 -3.79
N ASP A 48 -16.11 1.01 -2.85
CA ASP A 48 -16.86 1.05 -1.59
C ASP A 48 -18.26 1.68 -1.78
N GLY A 49 -18.49 2.32 -2.92
CA GLY A 49 -19.70 3.04 -3.25
C GLY A 49 -20.89 2.16 -3.62
N ARG A 50 -22.05 2.78 -3.80
CA ARG A 50 -23.25 2.08 -4.32
C ARG A 50 -23.15 1.90 -5.81
N TYR A 51 -23.56 0.74 -6.31
CA TYR A 51 -23.52 0.39 -7.72
C TYR A 51 -24.90 0.50 -8.35
N HIS A 52 -24.98 1.24 -9.46
CA HIS A 52 -26.19 1.46 -10.23
C HIS A 52 -26.14 0.60 -11.47
N GLY A 53 -27.13 -0.27 -11.64
CA GLY A 53 -27.20 -1.20 -12.75
C GLY A 53 -28.01 -0.65 -13.92
N LEU A 54 -27.49 -0.88 -15.12
CA LEU A 54 -28.01 -0.44 -16.40
C LEU A 54 -28.06 -1.64 -17.35
N ASP A 55 -29.15 -1.74 -18.10
CA ASP A 55 -29.27 -2.66 -19.24
C ASP A 55 -28.81 -1.94 -20.51
N VAL A 56 -27.57 -2.18 -20.92
CA VAL A 56 -26.94 -1.49 -22.06
C VAL A 56 -27.60 -1.90 -23.38
N ARG A 57 -28.11 -3.13 -23.48
CA ARG A 57 -28.76 -3.61 -24.72
C ARG A 57 -30.10 -2.94 -24.93
N ALA A 58 -30.88 -2.80 -23.87
CA ALA A 58 -32.13 -2.06 -23.89
C ALA A 58 -31.93 -0.61 -24.37
N GLU A 59 -30.93 0.08 -23.81
CA GLU A 59 -30.57 1.44 -24.20
C GLU A 59 -30.15 1.55 -25.67
N LEU A 60 -29.26 0.64 -26.12
CA LEU A 60 -28.80 0.60 -27.51
C LEU A 60 -29.93 0.29 -28.51
N ALA A 61 -30.94 -0.47 -28.08
CA ALA A 61 -32.15 -0.75 -28.86
C ALA A 61 -33.17 0.41 -28.84
N GLY A 62 -32.87 1.53 -28.16
CA GLY A 62 -33.77 2.68 -28.03
C GLY A 62 -34.96 2.42 -27.11
N THR A 63 -34.89 1.39 -26.27
CA THR A 63 -35.93 1.12 -25.27
C THR A 63 -35.62 1.89 -23.97
N PRO A 64 -36.65 2.32 -23.21
CA PRO A 64 -36.44 3.10 -22.00
C PRO A 64 -35.52 2.38 -21.01
N ALA A 65 -34.61 3.16 -20.39
CA ALA A 65 -33.68 2.73 -19.38
C ALA A 65 -34.28 1.78 -18.33
N ARG A 66 -33.95 0.48 -18.42
CA ARG A 66 -34.25 -0.46 -17.34
C ARG A 66 -33.23 -0.28 -16.23
N ARG A 67 -33.61 0.45 -15.18
CA ARG A 67 -32.81 0.58 -13.96
C ARG A 67 -32.91 -0.70 -13.14
N LEU A 68 -31.75 -1.28 -12.83
CA LEU A 68 -31.66 -2.46 -11.99
C LEU A 68 -31.55 -2.07 -10.50
N PRO A 69 -31.81 -3.01 -9.57
CA PRO A 69 -31.62 -2.75 -8.15
C PRO A 69 -30.21 -2.23 -7.84
N VAL A 70 -30.16 -1.21 -6.98
CA VAL A 70 -28.89 -0.65 -6.49
C VAL A 70 -28.22 -1.68 -5.58
N LEU A 71 -26.97 -1.99 -5.87
CA LEU A 71 -26.16 -2.92 -5.07
C LEU A 71 -25.21 -2.14 -4.17
N SER A 72 -24.99 -2.64 -2.95
CA SER A 72 -23.98 -2.09 -2.06
C SER A 72 -22.56 -2.41 -2.56
N GLY A 73 -21.63 -1.51 -2.30
CA GLY A 73 -20.19 -1.75 -2.46
C GLY A 73 -19.64 -2.71 -1.42
N TYR A 74 -18.33 -2.67 -1.21
CA TYR A 74 -17.72 -3.45 -0.15
C TYR A 74 -18.14 -2.93 1.22
N VAL A 75 -18.53 -3.83 2.12
CA VAL A 75 -18.90 -3.48 3.50
C VAL A 75 -17.74 -3.88 4.41
N TRP A 76 -17.06 -2.88 4.94
CA TRP A 76 -15.95 -3.07 5.86
C TRP A 76 -16.41 -3.78 7.13
N LYS A 77 -15.70 -4.85 7.50
CA LYS A 77 -15.91 -5.54 8.78
C LYS A 77 -15.43 -4.65 9.93
N GLU A 78 -14.30 -3.99 9.76
CA GLU A 78 -13.72 -3.07 10.73
C GLU A 78 -13.75 -1.62 10.22
N ASN A 79 -14.69 -0.83 10.73
CA ASN A 79 -14.83 0.58 10.35
C ASN A 79 -13.57 1.43 10.64
N SER A 80 -12.74 1.01 11.59
CA SER A 80 -11.45 1.65 11.88
C SER A 80 -10.48 1.57 10.70
N LYS A 81 -10.45 0.45 9.97
CA LYS A 81 -9.63 0.26 8.76
C LYS A 81 -10.08 1.18 7.63
N GLN A 82 -11.40 1.31 7.42
CA GLN A 82 -11.94 2.26 6.44
C GLN A 82 -11.54 3.70 6.77
N LYS A 83 -11.65 4.10 8.04
CA LYS A 83 -11.23 5.45 8.47
C LYS A 83 -9.72 5.65 8.33
N GLY A 84 -8.92 4.64 8.65
CA GLY A 84 -7.47 4.63 8.44
C GLY A 84 -7.12 4.85 6.97
N LEU A 85 -7.78 4.11 6.07
CA LEU A 85 -7.64 4.27 4.63
C LEU A 85 -7.96 5.69 4.18
N ARG A 86 -9.05 6.29 4.67
CA ARG A 86 -9.41 7.67 4.30
C ARG A 86 -8.33 8.68 4.72
N HIS A 87 -7.68 8.47 5.86
CA HIS A 87 -6.56 9.31 6.26
C HIS A 87 -5.32 9.06 5.39
N PHE A 88 -5.06 7.81 5.01
CA PHE A 88 -4.02 7.49 4.04
C PHE A 88 -4.25 8.16 2.68
N MET A 89 -5.48 8.16 2.15
CA MET A 89 -5.81 8.88 0.91
C MET A 89 -5.54 10.37 1.02
N LYS A 90 -5.81 10.99 2.18
CA LYS A 90 -5.46 12.40 2.41
C LYS A 90 -3.95 12.62 2.48
N ALA A 91 -3.19 11.67 3.04
CA ALA A 91 -1.72 11.72 3.02
C ALA A 91 -1.19 11.63 1.58
N TYR A 92 -1.74 10.72 0.78
CA TYR A 92 -1.45 10.57 -0.64
C TYR A 92 -1.76 11.87 -1.40
N ALA A 93 -2.98 12.40 -1.27
CA ALA A 93 -3.36 13.65 -1.92
C ALA A 93 -2.48 14.83 -1.51
N ALA A 94 -2.13 14.93 -0.22
CA ALA A 94 -1.20 15.97 0.25
C ALA A 94 0.21 15.81 -0.35
N HIS A 95 0.70 14.59 -0.54
CA HIS A 95 1.97 14.31 -1.20
C HIS A 95 1.95 14.70 -2.67
N GLU A 96 0.86 14.41 -3.39
CA GLU A 96 0.69 14.83 -4.79
C GLU A 96 0.56 16.36 -4.94
N GLU A 97 -0.08 17.03 -3.98
CA GLU A 97 -0.20 18.49 -3.94
C GLU A 97 1.16 19.16 -3.68
N ASP A 98 1.86 18.72 -2.63
CA ASP A 98 3.18 19.23 -2.26
C ASP A 98 3.97 18.14 -1.50
N PRO A 99 4.91 17.44 -2.16
CA PRO A 99 5.69 16.37 -1.53
C PRO A 99 6.63 16.89 -0.44
N PHE A 100 6.88 18.21 -0.37
CA PHE A 100 7.73 18.84 0.64
C PHE A 100 6.96 19.24 1.90
N ASP A 101 5.61 19.28 1.87
CA ASP A 101 4.78 19.45 3.08
C ASP A 101 4.69 18.14 3.89
N THR A 102 5.86 17.66 4.31
CA THR A 102 6.03 16.45 5.10
C THR A 102 5.26 16.53 6.42
N LYS A 103 4.99 17.72 6.95
CA LYS A 103 4.19 17.92 8.17
C LYS A 103 2.73 17.53 7.95
N LYS A 104 2.09 18.04 6.89
CA LYS A 104 0.70 17.70 6.54
C LYS A 104 0.56 16.22 6.22
N ILE A 105 1.51 15.68 5.44
CA ILE A 105 1.55 14.26 5.07
C ILE A 105 1.67 13.37 6.33
N MET A 106 2.63 13.66 7.21
CA MET A 106 2.82 12.91 8.46
C MET A 106 1.61 13.00 9.38
N ALA A 107 0.94 14.15 9.49
CA ALA A 107 -0.26 14.28 10.32
C ALA A 107 -1.40 13.35 9.85
N HIS A 108 -1.56 13.18 8.53
CA HIS A 108 -2.52 12.23 7.98
C HIS A 108 -2.09 10.77 8.17
N LEU A 109 -0.80 10.45 8.03
CA LEU A 109 -0.29 9.11 8.34
C LEU A 109 -0.43 8.76 9.82
N ASP A 110 -0.16 9.68 10.74
CA ASP A 110 -0.32 9.48 12.19
C ASP A 110 -1.77 9.16 12.54
N ALA A 111 -2.72 9.89 11.95
CA ALA A 111 -4.14 9.61 12.11
C ALA A 111 -4.52 8.23 11.52
N ALA A 112 -3.97 7.86 10.36
CA ALA A 112 -4.18 6.54 9.77
C ALA A 112 -3.65 5.41 10.68
N ILE A 113 -2.45 5.56 11.23
CA ILE A 113 -1.82 4.61 12.15
C ILE A 113 -2.61 4.50 13.45
N ALA A 114 -3.13 5.61 13.99
CA ALA A 114 -3.93 5.58 15.22
C ALA A 114 -5.25 4.81 15.03
N LEU A 115 -5.84 4.86 13.84
CA LEU A 115 -7.09 4.18 13.50
C LEU A 115 -6.87 2.72 13.12
N ASP A 116 -5.84 2.43 12.33
CA ASP A 116 -5.47 1.08 11.91
C ASP A 116 -3.98 0.82 12.14
N PRO A 117 -3.61 0.50 13.39
CA PRO A 117 -2.24 0.26 13.78
C PRO A 117 -1.75 -1.12 13.36
N LYS A 118 -2.40 -1.83 12.44
CA LYS A 118 -1.89 -3.11 11.90
C LYS A 118 -1.53 -3.02 10.43
N GLU A 119 -1.98 -1.97 9.75
CA GLU A 119 -1.59 -1.72 8.37
C GLU A 119 -0.12 -1.31 8.28
N THR A 120 0.64 -1.99 7.43
CA THR A 120 2.10 -1.89 7.36
C THR A 120 2.54 -0.78 6.43
N ILE A 121 1.78 -0.47 5.37
CA ILE A 121 2.12 0.63 4.44
C ILE A 121 2.22 1.97 5.19
N TYR A 122 1.33 2.22 6.15
CA TYR A 122 1.33 3.50 6.89
C TYR A 122 2.62 3.67 7.70
N LEU A 123 3.08 2.58 8.33
CA LEU A 123 4.33 2.58 9.06
C LEU A 123 5.53 2.78 8.13
N ARG A 124 5.56 2.08 6.99
CA ARG A 124 6.68 2.16 6.05
C ARG A 124 6.81 3.56 5.47
N LEU A 125 5.70 4.18 5.07
CA LEU A 125 5.71 5.54 4.54
C LEU A 125 6.10 6.57 5.58
N ARG A 126 5.57 6.46 6.81
CA ARG A 126 5.98 7.34 7.91
C ARG A 126 7.46 7.17 8.23
N ALA A 127 7.96 5.92 8.27
CA ALA A 127 9.38 5.66 8.48
C ALA A 127 10.24 6.22 7.36
N SER A 128 9.81 6.12 6.09
CA SER A 128 10.51 6.73 4.97
C SER A 128 10.64 8.25 5.13
N LEU A 129 9.55 8.94 5.47
CA LEU A 129 9.59 10.38 5.77
C LEU A 129 10.52 10.71 6.94
N LEU A 130 10.53 9.89 7.99
CA LEU A 130 11.47 10.06 9.11
C LEU A 130 12.93 9.86 8.71
N LEU A 131 13.22 8.90 7.82
CA LEU A 131 14.57 8.72 7.28
C LEU A 131 15.01 10.00 6.54
N HIS A 132 14.13 10.56 5.69
CA HIS A 132 14.41 11.82 5.01
C HIS A 132 14.58 13.02 5.95
N ALA A 133 13.84 13.02 7.07
CA ALA A 133 13.96 14.05 8.10
C ALA A 133 15.19 13.88 9.02
N GLY A 134 16.01 12.85 8.83
CA GLY A 134 17.16 12.57 9.69
C GLY A 134 16.82 11.84 10.99
N ALA A 135 15.55 11.48 11.22
CA ALA A 135 15.07 10.81 12.42
C ALA A 135 15.25 9.29 12.34
N TYR A 136 16.47 8.83 12.04
CA TYR A 136 16.78 7.44 11.68
C TYR A 136 16.40 6.43 12.75
N LYS A 137 16.68 6.73 14.03
CA LYS A 137 16.36 5.83 15.14
C LYS A 137 14.86 5.57 15.27
N GLU A 138 14.04 6.62 15.13
CA GLU A 138 12.59 6.50 15.18
C GLU A 138 12.06 5.71 13.99
N ALA A 139 12.60 5.96 12.79
CA ALA A 139 12.24 5.23 11.58
C ALA A 139 12.51 3.72 11.73
N VAL A 140 13.70 3.35 12.20
CA VAL A 140 14.07 1.95 12.44
C VAL A 140 13.13 1.31 13.45
N VAL A 141 12.87 1.94 14.61
CA VAL A 141 11.92 1.40 15.60
C VAL A 141 10.53 1.15 15.00
N LEU A 142 10.07 2.05 14.13
CA LEU A 142 8.78 1.90 13.48
C LEU A 142 8.76 0.73 12.48
N LEU A 143 9.84 0.58 11.70
CA LEU A 143 10.00 -0.50 10.73
C LEU A 143 10.11 -1.86 11.43
N GLU A 144 10.83 -1.95 12.54
CA GLU A 144 10.90 -3.17 13.36
C GLU A 144 9.52 -3.59 13.85
N LYS A 145 8.73 -2.65 14.40
CA LYS A 145 7.34 -2.92 14.81
C LYS A 145 6.45 -3.36 13.64
N SER A 146 6.77 -2.95 12.41
CA SER A 146 6.01 -3.36 11.24
C SER A 146 6.21 -4.84 10.92
N LEU A 147 7.37 -5.43 11.25
CA LEU A 147 7.69 -6.83 10.95
C LEU A 147 6.78 -7.82 11.68
N ASP A 148 6.23 -7.45 12.83
CA ASP A 148 5.32 -8.29 13.61
C ASP A 148 3.87 -8.32 13.06
N ARG A 149 3.60 -7.58 11.98
CA ARG A 149 2.27 -7.42 11.40
C ARG A 149 2.07 -8.32 10.16
N PRO A 150 0.83 -8.74 9.86
CA PRO A 150 0.51 -9.45 8.62
C PRO A 150 0.89 -8.61 7.41
N GLN A 151 1.73 -9.16 6.54
CA GLN A 151 2.20 -8.52 5.31
C GLN A 151 2.81 -9.57 4.37
N SER A 152 2.94 -9.23 3.09
CA SER A 152 3.61 -10.08 2.10
C SER A 152 5.12 -10.16 2.35
N ASN A 153 5.77 -11.13 1.69
CA ASN A 153 7.22 -11.26 1.76
C ASN A 153 7.93 -10.04 1.13
N SER A 154 7.40 -9.47 0.05
CA SER A 154 7.90 -8.21 -0.52
C SER A 154 7.77 -7.02 0.43
N GLU A 155 6.62 -6.86 1.10
CA GLU A 155 6.43 -5.80 2.09
C GLU A 155 7.41 -5.93 3.26
N ARG A 156 7.61 -7.17 3.74
CA ARG A 156 8.57 -7.49 4.81
C ARG A 156 10.00 -7.20 4.39
N ALA A 157 10.40 -7.61 3.18
CA ALA A 157 11.72 -7.35 2.63
C ALA A 157 11.97 -5.84 2.46
N HIS A 158 10.96 -5.08 2.03
CA HIS A 158 11.06 -3.62 1.92
C HIS A 158 11.23 -2.97 3.30
N ALA A 159 10.48 -3.40 4.32
CA ALA A 159 10.65 -2.90 5.68
C ALA A 159 12.07 -3.18 6.22
N LEU A 160 12.62 -4.36 5.95
CA LEU A 160 14.00 -4.73 6.30
C LEU A 160 15.04 -3.89 5.56
N LEU A 161 14.83 -3.63 4.26
CA LEU A 161 15.68 -2.75 3.46
C LEU A 161 15.73 -1.34 4.05
N LEU A 162 14.58 -0.72 4.33
CA LEU A 162 14.51 0.62 4.92
C LEU A 162 15.14 0.65 6.33
N ALA A 163 14.96 -0.41 7.12
CA ALA A 163 15.56 -0.51 8.46
C ALA A 163 17.08 -0.58 8.37
N GLY A 164 17.60 -1.38 7.43
CA GLY A 164 19.03 -1.45 7.14
C GLY A 164 19.59 -0.10 6.70
N GLN A 165 18.87 0.63 5.82
CA GLN A 165 19.28 1.98 5.38
C GLN A 165 19.35 2.96 6.55
N GLY A 166 18.35 2.96 7.44
CA GLY A 166 18.38 3.76 8.67
C GLY A 166 19.55 3.41 9.59
N LEU A 167 19.88 2.13 9.72
CA LEU A 167 21.02 1.66 10.51
C LEU A 167 22.36 2.10 9.91
N ASP A 168 22.53 2.01 8.59
CA ASP A 168 23.72 2.52 7.90
C ASP A 168 23.90 4.03 8.09
N LEU A 169 22.80 4.81 8.01
CA LEU A 169 22.81 6.25 8.25
C LEU A 169 23.14 6.63 9.71
N MET A 170 22.94 5.70 10.66
CA MET A 170 23.38 5.83 12.05
C MET A 170 24.81 5.30 12.29
N GLY A 171 25.47 4.75 11.25
CA GLY A 171 26.78 4.11 11.38
C GLY A 171 26.75 2.71 12.01
N GLU A 172 25.57 2.12 12.20
CA GLU A 172 25.39 0.80 12.81
C GLU A 172 25.51 -0.33 11.76
N ARG A 173 26.66 -0.39 11.10
CA ARG A 173 26.89 -1.20 9.89
C ARG A 173 26.58 -2.69 10.06
N ASP A 174 27.02 -3.30 11.16
CA ASP A 174 26.80 -4.74 11.39
C ASP A 174 25.30 -5.06 11.50
N LYS A 175 24.53 -4.18 12.14
CA LYS A 175 23.08 -4.33 12.24
C LYS A 175 22.39 -4.08 10.90
N ALA A 176 22.87 -3.11 10.13
CA ALA A 176 22.35 -2.86 8.78
C ALA A 176 22.49 -4.10 7.88
N ILE A 177 23.70 -4.68 7.83
CA ILE A 177 23.98 -5.91 7.08
C ILE A 177 23.06 -7.05 7.54
N ALA A 178 22.85 -7.20 8.85
CA ALA A 178 21.94 -8.22 9.37
C ALA A 178 20.52 -8.07 8.78
N ARG A 179 19.99 -6.83 8.65
CA ARG A 179 18.66 -6.60 8.06
C ARG A 179 18.62 -6.88 6.57
N TYR A 180 19.64 -6.48 5.83
CA TYR A 180 19.72 -6.81 4.40
C TYR A 180 19.79 -8.32 4.16
N ARG A 181 20.56 -9.06 4.97
CA ARG A 181 20.63 -10.53 4.89
C ARG A 181 19.32 -11.21 5.24
N MET A 182 18.54 -10.66 6.17
CA MET A 182 17.19 -11.17 6.44
C MET A 182 16.26 -11.03 5.22
N ALA A 183 16.34 -9.91 4.50
CA ALA A 183 15.57 -9.71 3.28
C ALA A 183 16.04 -10.63 2.14
N GLU A 184 17.35 -10.83 2.01
CA GLU A 184 17.93 -11.80 1.06
C GLU A 184 17.48 -13.23 1.37
N ALA A 185 17.47 -13.64 2.65
CA ALA A 185 17.02 -14.96 3.06
C ALA A 185 15.54 -15.21 2.71
N LEU A 186 14.67 -14.18 2.84
CA LEU A 186 13.29 -14.26 2.37
C LEU A 186 13.22 -14.48 0.85
N HIS A 187 14.05 -13.75 0.08
CA HIS A 187 14.10 -13.92 -1.37
C HIS A 187 14.62 -15.32 -1.76
N ALA A 188 15.66 -15.82 -1.10
CA ALA A 188 16.20 -17.15 -1.35
C ALA A 188 15.18 -18.27 -1.03
N ALA A 189 14.38 -18.10 0.02
CA ALA A 189 13.38 -19.09 0.43
C ALA A 189 12.14 -19.13 -0.47
N HIS A 190 11.74 -17.99 -1.05
CA HIS A 190 10.45 -17.86 -1.75
C HIS A 190 10.55 -17.49 -3.23
N GLY A 191 11.73 -17.09 -3.69
CA GLY A 191 11.97 -16.67 -5.06
C GLY A 191 11.24 -15.37 -5.44
N PRO A 192 11.14 -15.07 -6.75
CA PRO A 192 10.55 -13.84 -7.27
C PRO A 192 9.05 -13.97 -7.62
N ASP A 193 8.31 -14.83 -6.92
CA ASP A 193 6.87 -14.99 -7.16
C ASP A 193 6.09 -13.71 -6.81
N ILE A 194 5.14 -13.33 -7.67
CA ILE A 194 4.40 -12.07 -7.56
C ILE A 194 3.50 -11.99 -6.33
N LEU A 195 3.01 -13.15 -5.83
CA LEU A 195 2.11 -13.21 -4.68
C LEU A 195 2.84 -13.61 -3.39
N LYS A 196 3.81 -14.53 -3.49
CA LYS A 196 4.43 -15.20 -2.34
C LYS A 196 5.93 -14.93 -2.23
N GLY A 197 6.55 -14.36 -3.24
CA GLY A 197 7.98 -14.12 -3.32
C GLY A 197 8.41 -12.76 -2.79
N VAL A 198 9.63 -12.41 -3.12
CA VAL A 198 10.21 -11.08 -2.89
C VAL A 198 10.56 -10.46 -4.23
N ASN A 199 10.15 -9.21 -4.44
CA ASN A 199 10.49 -8.41 -5.61
C ASN A 199 12.01 -8.46 -5.90
N ARG A 200 12.38 -8.70 -7.17
CA ARG A 200 13.79 -8.86 -7.58
C ARG A 200 14.61 -7.58 -7.41
N MET A 201 14.02 -6.41 -7.63
CA MET A 201 14.71 -5.13 -7.41
C MET A 201 15.01 -4.92 -5.94
N LEU A 202 14.07 -5.22 -5.04
CA LEU A 202 14.31 -5.17 -3.59
C LEU A 202 15.48 -6.08 -3.17
N ALA A 203 15.52 -7.32 -3.67
CA ALA A 203 16.63 -8.23 -3.42
C ALA A 203 17.96 -7.68 -3.96
N GLY A 204 17.95 -7.10 -5.17
CA GLY A 204 19.12 -6.46 -5.76
C GLY A 204 19.65 -5.27 -4.94
N PHE A 205 18.76 -4.44 -4.40
CA PHE A 205 19.15 -3.36 -3.48
C PHE A 205 19.76 -3.91 -2.19
N CYS A 206 19.17 -4.94 -1.58
CA CYS A 206 19.73 -5.57 -0.38
C CYS A 206 21.16 -6.08 -0.63
N ASN A 207 21.39 -6.79 -1.73
CA ASN A 207 22.72 -7.29 -2.09
C ASN A 207 23.74 -6.16 -2.27
N LYS A 208 23.35 -5.11 -3.00
CA LYS A 208 24.16 -3.90 -3.15
C LYS A 208 24.55 -3.31 -1.79
N TYR A 209 23.59 -3.25 -0.85
CA TYR A 209 23.82 -2.63 0.45
C TYR A 209 24.47 -3.56 1.49
N ILE A 210 24.53 -4.87 1.24
CA ILE A 210 25.40 -5.79 1.99
C ILE A 210 26.88 -5.47 1.67
N GLU A 211 27.20 -5.22 0.40
CA GLU A 211 28.57 -4.92 -0.03
C GLU A 211 29.02 -3.51 0.33
N LYS A 212 28.13 -2.52 0.22
CA LYS A 212 28.44 -1.10 0.41
C LYS A 212 27.39 -0.40 1.28
N PRO A 213 27.78 0.43 2.26
CA PRO A 213 26.81 1.11 3.10
C PRO A 213 25.91 2.06 2.29
N PHE A 214 24.65 2.14 2.69
CA PHE A 214 23.77 3.22 2.29
C PHE A 214 24.23 4.55 2.89
N THR A 215 24.06 5.65 2.16
CA THR A 215 24.69 6.94 2.50
C THR A 215 23.70 8.09 2.46
N ALA A 216 24.04 9.18 3.16
CA ALA A 216 23.27 10.41 3.17
C ALA A 216 23.06 11.02 1.77
N LYS A 217 24.01 10.83 0.85
CA LYS A 217 23.85 11.26 -0.54
C LYS A 217 22.73 10.49 -1.24
N GLN A 218 22.68 9.18 -1.05
CA GLN A 218 21.68 8.33 -1.70
C GLN A 218 20.27 8.62 -1.21
N ILE A 219 20.08 8.88 0.09
CA ILE A 219 18.74 9.25 0.58
C ILE A 219 18.29 10.62 0.05
N ALA A 220 19.19 11.57 -0.12
CA ALA A 220 18.84 12.86 -0.72
C ALA A 220 18.36 12.75 -2.17
N ASP A 221 18.84 11.74 -2.91
CA ASP A 221 18.54 11.52 -4.33
C ASP A 221 17.31 10.63 -4.57
N ILE A 222 16.77 9.95 -3.55
CA ILE A 222 15.66 9.01 -3.68
C ILE A 222 14.38 9.66 -3.16
N PRO A 223 13.37 9.96 -3.99
CA PRO A 223 12.11 10.51 -3.49
C PRO A 223 11.34 9.49 -2.65
N VAL A 224 10.53 9.98 -1.70
CA VAL A 224 9.57 9.13 -0.98
C VAL A 224 8.42 8.79 -1.93
N ALA A 225 8.39 7.56 -2.44
CA ALA A 225 7.29 7.11 -3.28
C ALA A 225 6.05 6.77 -2.43
N PHE A 226 4.94 7.47 -2.66
CA PHE A 226 3.62 7.08 -2.17
C PHE A 226 2.99 6.11 -3.15
N ASN A 227 3.25 4.81 -3.01
CA ASN A 227 2.54 3.78 -3.76
C ASN A 227 1.56 3.03 -2.85
N SER A 228 0.33 2.86 -3.33
CA SER A 228 -0.68 2.04 -2.63
C SER A 228 -0.55 0.55 -2.93
N GLU A 229 0.34 0.21 -3.85
CA GLU A 229 0.59 -1.15 -4.30
C GLU A 229 1.59 -1.86 -3.39
N SER A 230 1.37 -3.16 -3.19
CA SER A 230 2.04 -4.04 -2.23
C SER A 230 3.53 -4.35 -2.52
N GLY A 231 4.24 -3.47 -3.22
CA GLY A 231 5.65 -3.68 -3.60
C GLY A 231 5.82 -4.78 -4.65
N ILE A 232 4.87 -4.89 -5.58
CA ILE A 232 4.89 -5.86 -6.67
C ILE A 232 5.76 -5.39 -7.85
N GLU A 233 5.99 -4.09 -7.98
CA GLU A 233 6.83 -3.48 -9.02
C GLU A 233 8.29 -3.26 -8.59
#